data_AF-A0A418LZY7-F1
#
_entry.id   AF-A0A418LZY7-F1
#
_cell.length_a   1.000
_cell.length_b   1.000
_cell.length_c   1.000
_cell.angle_alpha   90.00
_cell.angle_beta   90.00
_cell.angle_gamma   90.00
#
_symmetry.space_group_name_H-M   'P 1'
#
loop_
_entity.id
_entity.type
_entity.pdbx_description
1 polymer ?
#
loop_
_entity_poly.entity_id
_entity_poly.type
_entity_poly.pdbx_seq_one_letter_code
_entity_poly.pdbx_strand_id
1 'polypeptide(L)'
;MIDVTINWSDPVNWFILSGLAALLGMQVWLVLRNSQLSAGRKRVRLALNGLLWLVLLGYVVQPVWRESARTTHALIVGEEVPSTFSRQVQDSLGVRRRFTAGTFKGEFDSVTLLGQQFPPEVLGRLSRSAVRWLPYQQPDQVQTIQWKGIVRRGEMQRVTGRLVSSRKQALTVRYGNRTLDSLALREGTNTFTLQFPAFVQGRTEVTLLLGDAPLDTIRFFARPPVPLTYQFVLSSPDFESRTLADWLGKQGHTVRVTSTLSKDISSSLALNEGSRKTTKPDVVITDPGNAADPLVRRAVAGGQSVLFINTTDPESEARRINQAVGSSWRVRKISTESAVSVGNGLTALPYAITSTVNQFPVAGYPVAVQQGVGRIGLSLISETYPLKLSGDSVAYDRIWTAILAPLQPPGLNNVTVDAPVVAGLPTDLQVNNVPARPAALSVGRDTATLAYSAINNLSAETRYRFSRPGWHTIQDSVDVYAYDPQRIATVAGNRLLSQYVRAQTTYLAGREVAEAVTDNSVPNWVWLVLLLSCLTALWLEPKLG
;
A
#
# COMPACT_ATOMS: atom_id res chain seq x y z
N MET A 1 -5.34 52.89 1.89
CA MET A 1 -4.85 52.80 3.28
C MET A 1 -3.34 52.89 3.18
N ILE A 2 -2.75 54.00 3.62
CA ILE A 2 -1.30 54.21 3.54
C ILE A 2 -0.72 53.50 4.76
N ASP A 3 -0.10 52.34 4.58
CA ASP A 3 0.70 51.71 5.62
C ASP A 3 1.97 52.53 5.80
N VAL A 4 2.03 53.26 6.91
CA VAL A 4 3.23 54.00 7.33
C VAL A 4 3.99 53.08 8.28
N THR A 5 4.60 52.02 7.75
CA THR A 5 5.56 51.24 8.52
C THR A 5 6.88 52.00 8.52
N ILE A 6 7.35 52.42 9.70
CA ILE A 6 8.64 53.12 9.82
C ILE A 6 9.75 52.15 9.45
N ASN A 7 10.39 52.42 8.33
CA ASN A 7 11.65 51.79 8.00
C ASN A 7 12.78 52.49 8.76
N TRP A 8 13.30 51.86 9.81
CA TRP A 8 14.39 52.40 10.63
C TRP A 8 15.73 52.54 9.87
N SER A 9 15.84 51.92 8.69
CA SER A 9 16.98 52.12 7.79
C SER A 9 16.85 53.37 6.92
N ASP A 10 15.68 54.02 6.87
CA ASP A 10 15.46 55.23 6.09
C ASP A 10 15.91 56.46 6.88
N PRO A 11 16.90 57.24 6.38
CA PRO A 11 17.36 58.46 7.05
C PRO A 11 16.26 59.51 7.23
N VAL A 12 15.21 59.51 6.39
CA VAL A 12 14.09 60.45 6.49
C VAL A 12 13.36 60.28 7.83
N ASN A 13 13.19 59.06 8.31
CA ASN A 13 12.54 58.79 9.59
C ASN A 13 13.35 59.34 10.77
N TRP A 14 14.68 59.29 10.69
CA TRP A 14 15.57 59.90 11.68
C TRP A 14 15.50 61.42 11.67
N PHE A 15 15.36 62.04 10.49
CA PHE A 15 15.13 63.48 10.39
C PHE A 15 13.79 63.91 11.00
N ILE A 16 12.71 63.15 10.75
CA ILE A 16 11.39 63.40 11.35
C ILE A 16 11.49 63.31 12.88
N LEU A 17 12.13 62.26 13.41
CA LEU A 17 12.29 62.06 14.85
C LEU A 17 13.13 63.18 15.50
N SER A 18 14.20 63.60 14.83
CA SER A 18 15.04 64.72 15.26
C SER A 18 14.29 66.05 15.23
N GLY A 19 13.49 66.29 14.19
CA GLY A 19 12.64 67.48 14.07
C GLY A 19 11.57 67.56 15.16
N LEU A 20 10.91 66.43 15.46
CA LEU A 20 9.95 66.31 16.56
C LEU A 20 10.62 66.60 17.92
N ALA A 21 11.82 66.07 18.16
CA ALA A 21 12.59 66.34 19.38
C ALA A 21 12.98 67.83 19.51
N ALA A 22 13.40 68.47 18.41
CA ALA A 22 13.73 69.89 18.39
C ALA A 22 12.51 70.78 18.69
N LEU A 23 11.34 70.45 18.14
CA LEU A 23 10.08 71.13 18.41
C LEU A 23 9.65 71.00 19.89
N LEU A 24 9.77 69.81 20.49
CA LEU A 24 9.55 69.62 21.93
C LEU A 24 10.50 70.49 22.76
N GLY A 25 11.80 70.50 22.43
CA GLY A 25 12.78 71.33 23.12
C GLY A 25 12.45 72.83 23.05
N MET A 26 12.07 73.31 21.86
CA MET A 26 11.63 74.69 21.66
C MET A 26 10.36 75.02 22.46
N GLN A 27 9.38 74.11 22.50
CA GLN A 27 8.14 74.33 23.22
C GLN A 27 8.34 74.35 24.75
N VAL A 28 9.18 73.45 25.28
CA VAL A 28 9.56 73.46 26.70
C VAL A 28 10.29 74.76 27.05
N TRP A 29 11.21 75.21 26.20
CA TRP A 29 11.92 76.48 26.39
C TRP A 29 10.97 77.69 26.43
N LEU A 30 9.98 77.74 25.52
CA LEU A 30 8.97 78.79 25.49
C LEU A 30 8.11 78.81 26.77
N VAL A 31 7.71 77.64 27.29
CA VAL A 31 6.93 77.54 28.54
C VAL A 31 7.75 77.98 29.75
N LEU A 32 9.03 77.63 29.81
CA LEU A 32 9.92 78.01 30.91
C LEU A 32 10.21 79.52 30.92
N ARG A 33 10.46 80.11 29.74
CA ARG A 33 10.78 81.53 29.56
C ARG A 33 9.62 82.48 29.85
N ASN A 34 8.37 81.99 29.79
CA ASN A 34 7.21 82.82 30.03
C ASN A 34 7.11 83.22 31.53
N SER A 35 7.38 84.49 31.84
CA SER A 35 7.36 85.04 33.20
C SER A 35 5.95 85.34 33.73
N GLN A 36 4.94 85.33 32.87
CA GLN A 36 3.55 85.66 33.23
C GLN A 36 2.77 84.45 33.80
N LEU A 37 3.34 83.25 33.78
CA LEU A 37 2.69 82.02 34.26
C LEU A 37 3.10 81.69 35.69
N SER A 38 2.13 81.39 36.56
CA SER A 38 2.38 80.88 37.91
C SER A 38 3.11 79.53 37.88
N ALA A 39 3.86 79.20 38.94
CA ALA A 39 4.66 77.98 39.00
C ALA A 39 3.81 76.69 38.85
N GLY A 40 2.57 76.69 39.38
CA GLY A 40 1.63 75.57 39.20
C GLY A 40 1.19 75.41 37.75
N ARG A 41 0.88 76.53 37.07
CA ARG A 41 0.45 76.55 35.68
C ARG A 41 1.55 76.07 34.72
N LYS A 42 2.79 76.47 35.01
CA LYS A 42 3.97 75.95 34.28
C LYS A 42 4.06 74.42 34.37
N ARG A 43 3.88 73.83 35.56
CA ARG A 43 3.93 72.36 35.74
C ARG A 43 2.84 71.65 34.95
N VAL A 44 1.60 72.12 35.01
CA VAL A 44 0.47 71.52 34.27
C VAL A 44 0.70 71.60 32.76
N ARG A 45 1.12 72.75 32.25
CA ARG A 45 1.36 72.94 30.82
C ARG A 45 2.55 72.13 30.31
N LEU A 46 3.59 71.94 31.13
CA LEU A 46 4.74 71.12 30.80
C LEU A 46 4.37 69.63 30.81
N ALA A 47 3.54 69.19 31.76
CA ALA A 47 3.01 67.82 31.81
C ALA A 47 2.10 67.50 30.60
N LEU A 48 1.18 68.40 30.24
CA LEU A 48 0.28 68.21 29.09
C LEU A 48 1.04 68.21 27.76
N ASN A 49 2.03 69.07 27.58
CA ASN A 49 2.90 69.02 26.40
C ASN A 49 3.74 67.74 26.39
N GLY A 50 4.29 67.33 27.54
CA GLY A 50 5.00 66.05 27.67
C GLY A 50 4.13 64.87 27.23
N LEU A 51 2.87 64.81 27.68
CA LEU A 51 1.89 63.80 27.29
C LEU A 51 1.59 63.83 25.79
N LEU A 52 1.32 65.01 25.21
CA LEU A 52 1.04 65.18 23.79
C LEU A 52 2.19 64.64 22.93
N TRP A 53 3.43 64.97 23.29
CA TRP A 53 4.61 64.52 22.57
C TRP A 53 4.88 63.03 22.74
N LEU A 54 4.55 62.45 23.90
CA LEU A 54 4.64 61.01 24.14
C LEU A 54 3.62 60.26 23.25
N VAL A 55 2.41 60.80 23.09
CA VAL A 55 1.39 60.26 22.19
C VAL A 55 1.82 60.39 20.72
N LEU A 56 2.37 61.55 20.31
CA LEU A 56 2.92 61.77 18.97
C LEU A 56 4.07 60.80 18.66
N LEU A 57 4.99 60.62 19.60
CA LEU A 57 6.12 59.70 19.46
C LEU A 57 5.64 58.25 19.41
N GLY A 58 4.65 57.88 20.24
CA GLY A 58 4.01 56.56 20.18
C GLY A 58 3.30 56.29 18.84
N TYR A 59 2.64 57.30 18.28
CA TYR A 59 2.00 57.23 16.96
C TYR A 59 3.02 57.07 15.83
N VAL A 60 4.15 57.78 15.90
CA VAL A 60 5.24 57.65 14.93
C VAL A 60 5.85 56.26 15.04
N VAL A 61 6.23 55.82 16.24
CA VAL A 61 6.89 54.52 16.46
C VAL A 61 6.00 53.32 16.10
N GLN A 62 4.66 53.47 16.17
CA GLN A 62 3.68 52.40 15.95
C GLN A 62 4.12 51.05 16.56
N PRO A 63 4.11 50.90 17.90
CA PRO A 63 4.51 49.65 18.52
C PRO A 63 3.70 48.49 17.93
N VAL A 64 4.43 47.51 17.38
CA VAL A 64 3.88 46.28 16.82
C VAL A 64 4.22 45.16 17.78
N TRP A 65 3.24 44.32 18.09
CA TRP A 65 3.48 43.07 18.79
C TRP A 65 3.16 41.89 17.88
N ARG A 66 4.03 40.90 17.96
CA ARG A 66 3.89 39.66 17.21
C ARG A 66 2.97 38.75 18.00
N GLU A 67 1.77 38.57 17.49
CA GLU A 67 0.92 37.45 17.92
C GLU A 67 1.11 36.32 16.92
N SER A 68 1.36 35.12 17.42
CA SER A 68 1.20 33.89 16.64
C SER A 68 -0.22 33.91 16.08
N ALA A 69 -0.38 34.01 14.76
CA ALA A 69 -1.70 34.00 14.16
C ALA A 69 -2.43 32.74 14.63
N ARG A 70 -3.68 32.88 15.06
CA ARG A 70 -4.49 31.71 15.45
C ARG A 70 -4.53 30.77 14.27
N THR A 71 -3.83 29.65 14.37
CA THR A 71 -3.80 28.62 13.33
C THR A 71 -5.22 28.26 12.96
N THR A 72 -5.59 28.53 11.72
CA THR A 72 -6.93 28.30 11.23
C THR A 72 -7.06 26.82 10.89
N HIS A 73 -7.89 26.11 11.67
CA HIS A 73 -8.17 24.69 11.44
C HIS A 73 -9.60 24.49 10.95
N ALA A 74 -9.77 23.70 9.89
CA ALA A 74 -11.07 23.34 9.34
C ALA A 74 -11.27 21.83 9.22
N LEU A 75 -12.51 21.40 9.39
CA LEU A 75 -12.95 20.03 9.13
C LEU A 75 -13.68 20.00 7.78
N ILE A 76 -13.18 19.23 6.81
CA ILE A 76 -13.88 18.98 5.55
C ILE A 76 -14.45 17.57 5.61
N VAL A 77 -15.75 17.46 5.38
CA VAL A 77 -16.50 16.21 5.48
C VAL A 77 -16.88 15.72 4.09
N GLY A 78 -16.58 14.45 3.81
CA GLY A 78 -17.02 13.74 2.60
C GLY A 78 -18.53 13.52 2.60
N GLU A 79 -19.13 13.44 1.42
CA GLU A 79 -20.59 13.31 1.26
C GLU A 79 -21.12 11.98 1.81
N GLU A 80 -20.27 10.97 1.87
CA GLU A 80 -20.57 9.63 2.34
C GLU A 80 -20.61 9.51 3.88
N VAL A 81 -20.25 10.58 4.60
CA VAL A 81 -20.17 10.59 6.06
C VAL A 81 -21.48 11.09 6.68
N PRO A 82 -22.13 10.30 7.57
CA PRO A 82 -23.33 10.74 8.27
C PRO A 82 -23.12 12.02 9.08
N SER A 83 -24.16 12.85 9.12
CA SER A 83 -24.15 14.12 9.86
C SER A 83 -23.94 13.93 11.37
N THR A 84 -24.41 12.80 11.92
CA THR A 84 -24.22 12.43 13.34
C THR A 84 -22.75 12.14 13.65
N PHE A 85 -22.11 11.30 12.82
CA PHE A 85 -20.69 10.95 12.97
C PHE A 85 -19.79 12.18 12.78
N SER A 86 -20.08 13.00 11.77
CA SER A 86 -19.30 14.23 11.54
C SER A 86 -19.40 15.24 12.66
N ARG A 87 -20.55 15.38 13.33
CA ARG A 87 -20.69 16.23 14.53
C ARG A 87 -19.88 15.68 15.70
N GLN A 88 -19.97 14.38 15.97
CA GLN A 88 -19.18 13.74 17.03
C GLN A 88 -17.67 13.95 16.84
N VAL A 89 -17.19 13.82 15.59
CA VAL A 89 -15.79 14.07 15.26
C VAL A 89 -15.44 15.56 15.38
N GLN A 90 -16.33 16.46 14.94
CA GLN A 90 -16.14 17.90 15.08
C GLN A 90 -15.99 18.31 16.56
N ASP A 91 -16.87 17.80 17.43
CA ASP A 91 -16.87 18.08 18.86
C ASP A 91 -15.61 17.52 19.53
N SER A 92 -15.21 16.29 19.16
CA SER A 92 -13.99 15.64 19.66
C SER A 92 -12.71 16.38 19.27
N LEU A 93 -12.66 16.93 18.05
CA LEU A 93 -11.52 17.71 17.57
C LEU A 93 -11.56 19.19 17.99
N GLY A 94 -12.65 19.67 18.59
CA GLY A 94 -12.81 21.08 18.99
C GLY A 94 -12.83 22.06 17.81
N VAL A 95 -13.24 21.61 16.62
CA VAL A 95 -13.13 22.41 15.38
C VAL A 95 -14.36 23.28 15.19
N ARG A 96 -14.15 24.60 15.08
CA ARG A 96 -15.24 25.57 14.92
C ARG A 96 -15.84 25.62 13.53
N ARG A 97 -15.05 25.37 12.49
CA ARG A 97 -15.45 25.50 11.07
C ARG A 97 -15.52 24.13 10.40
N ARG A 98 -16.71 23.79 9.90
CA ARG A 98 -16.98 22.57 9.15
C ARG A 98 -17.48 22.91 7.74
N PHE A 99 -16.92 22.25 6.74
CA PHE A 99 -17.31 22.38 5.33
C PHE A 99 -17.62 21.01 4.75
N THR A 100 -18.48 20.98 3.73
CA THR A 100 -18.57 19.84 2.81
C THR A 100 -17.59 20.05 1.66
N ALA A 101 -17.24 18.96 0.96
CA ALA A 101 -16.35 19.03 -0.21
C ALA A 101 -16.76 20.13 -1.21
N GLY A 102 -18.06 20.25 -1.53
CA GLY A 102 -18.57 21.25 -2.48
C GLY A 102 -18.62 22.70 -1.96
N THR A 103 -18.63 22.93 -0.64
CA THR A 103 -18.77 24.28 -0.05
C THR A 103 -17.44 24.90 0.38
N PHE A 104 -16.35 24.15 0.29
CA PHE A 104 -15.03 24.60 0.71
C PHE A 104 -14.49 25.71 -0.21
N LYS A 105 -14.36 26.93 0.34
CA LYS A 105 -13.91 28.15 -0.37
C LYS A 105 -12.83 28.98 0.35
N GLY A 106 -12.19 28.43 1.39
CA GLY A 106 -11.21 29.18 2.19
C GLY A 106 -9.80 28.58 2.14
N GLU A 107 -8.81 29.39 2.48
CA GLU A 107 -7.46 28.93 2.81
C GLU A 107 -7.38 28.70 4.33
N PHE A 108 -6.79 27.57 4.71
CA PHE A 108 -6.62 27.17 6.11
C PHE A 108 -5.20 26.64 6.29
N ASP A 109 -4.60 26.93 7.45
CA ASP A 109 -3.25 26.45 7.77
C ASP A 109 -3.24 24.92 7.91
N SER A 110 -4.31 24.38 8.50
CA SER A 110 -4.48 22.95 8.68
C SER A 110 -5.92 22.51 8.43
N VAL A 111 -6.06 21.32 7.86
CA VAL A 111 -7.35 20.75 7.46
C VAL A 111 -7.41 19.29 7.86
N THR A 112 -8.49 18.91 8.55
CA THR A 112 -8.82 17.50 8.75
C THR A 112 -9.85 17.07 7.69
N LEU A 113 -9.50 16.08 6.88
CA LEU A 113 -10.39 15.40 5.95
C LEU A 113 -11.07 14.24 6.67
N LEU A 114 -12.40 14.28 6.79
CA LEU A 114 -13.21 13.22 7.34
C LEU A 114 -13.97 12.51 6.23
N GLY A 115 -13.62 11.26 5.94
CA GLY A 115 -14.18 10.51 4.82
C GLY A 115 -13.12 9.93 3.90
N GLN A 116 -13.55 9.41 2.76
CA GLN A 116 -12.77 8.74 1.72
C GLN A 116 -13.05 9.31 0.33
N GLN A 117 -14.21 9.95 0.12
CA GLN A 117 -14.63 10.42 -1.20
C GLN A 117 -14.50 11.95 -1.28
N PHE A 118 -13.38 12.42 -1.83
CA PHE A 118 -13.15 13.84 -2.09
C PHE A 118 -12.83 14.08 -3.57
N PRO A 119 -13.45 15.09 -4.20
CA PRO A 119 -13.10 15.49 -5.55
C PRO A 119 -11.63 15.93 -5.65
N PRO A 120 -10.90 15.58 -6.73
CA PRO A 120 -9.51 16.00 -6.92
C PRO A 120 -9.31 17.53 -6.85
N GLU A 121 -10.31 18.31 -7.24
CA GLU A 121 -10.29 19.77 -7.20
C GLU A 121 -10.18 20.30 -5.76
N VAL A 122 -10.86 19.64 -4.81
CA VAL A 122 -10.77 19.97 -3.39
C VAL A 122 -9.38 19.65 -2.87
N LEU A 123 -8.85 18.47 -3.19
CA LEU A 123 -7.50 18.06 -2.79
C LEU A 123 -6.41 18.98 -3.37
N GLY A 124 -6.59 19.45 -4.61
CA GLY A 124 -5.68 20.41 -5.24
C GLY A 124 -5.58 21.75 -4.48
N ARG A 125 -6.71 22.25 -3.97
CA ARG A 125 -6.76 23.49 -3.15
C ARG A 125 -6.04 23.34 -1.81
N LEU A 126 -5.97 22.12 -1.28
CA LEU A 126 -5.33 21.82 0.00
C LEU A 126 -3.80 21.62 -0.09
N SER A 127 -3.21 21.77 -1.28
CA SER A 127 -1.78 21.56 -1.52
C SER A 127 -0.84 22.38 -0.63
N ARG A 128 -1.31 23.51 -0.08
CA ARG A 128 -0.54 24.37 0.84
C ARG A 128 -0.88 24.18 2.32
N SER A 129 -1.92 23.40 2.64
CA SER A 129 -2.41 23.19 3.99
C SER A 129 -1.79 21.93 4.61
N ALA A 130 -1.63 21.91 5.94
CA ALA A 130 -1.34 20.67 6.66
C ALA A 130 -2.58 19.77 6.69
N VAL A 131 -2.54 18.64 5.98
CA VAL A 131 -3.70 17.76 5.84
C VAL A 131 -3.60 16.56 6.78
N ARG A 132 -4.59 16.39 7.66
CA ARG A 132 -4.82 15.18 8.44
C ARG A 132 -6.00 14.41 7.86
N TRP A 133 -5.87 13.11 7.68
CA TRP A 133 -6.95 12.27 7.16
C TRP A 133 -7.52 11.34 8.23
N LEU A 134 -8.85 11.34 8.35
CA LEU A 134 -9.64 10.45 9.18
C LEU A 134 -10.64 9.67 8.28
N PRO A 135 -10.34 8.41 7.94
CA PRO A 135 -11.24 7.63 7.10
C PRO A 135 -12.54 7.29 7.83
N TYR A 136 -13.67 7.46 7.16
CA TYR A 136 -14.96 6.95 7.64
C TYR A 136 -15.19 5.54 7.08
N GLN A 137 -15.35 4.55 7.96
CA GLN A 137 -15.54 3.16 7.56
C GLN A 137 -17.03 2.84 7.51
N GLN A 138 -17.63 2.94 6.32
CA GLN A 138 -19.00 2.51 6.11
C GLN A 138 -19.17 1.01 6.44
N PRO A 139 -20.16 0.66 7.29
CA PRO A 139 -20.52 -0.73 7.51
C PRO A 139 -20.93 -1.42 6.20
N ASP A 140 -20.68 -2.72 6.14
CA ASP A 140 -20.99 -3.61 5.04
C ASP A 140 -20.36 -3.22 3.69
N GLN A 141 -19.27 -2.46 3.73
CA GLN A 141 -18.46 -2.13 2.57
C GLN A 141 -17.00 -2.56 2.72
N VAL A 142 -16.42 -2.90 1.57
CA VAL A 142 -15.01 -3.25 1.45
C VAL A 142 -14.16 -1.98 1.53
N GLN A 143 -13.29 -1.93 2.54
CA GLN A 143 -12.42 -0.78 2.79
C GLN A 143 -11.12 -0.89 1.99
N THR A 144 -10.54 -2.08 2.00
CA THR A 144 -9.32 -2.42 1.25
C THR A 144 -9.49 -3.80 0.68
N ILE A 145 -9.09 -4.00 -0.57
CA ILE A 145 -9.08 -5.31 -1.22
C ILE A 145 -7.91 -5.38 -2.20
N GLN A 146 -7.33 -6.56 -2.32
CA GLN A 146 -6.21 -6.84 -3.19
C GLN A 146 -6.26 -8.29 -3.69
N TRP A 147 -5.89 -8.48 -4.95
CA TRP A 147 -5.67 -9.77 -5.58
C TRP A 147 -4.69 -9.62 -6.74
N LYS A 148 -4.21 -10.72 -7.33
CA LYS A 148 -3.38 -10.67 -8.54
C LYS A 148 -4.26 -10.41 -9.76
N GLY A 149 -4.00 -9.34 -10.51
CA GLY A 149 -4.74 -9.03 -11.73
C GLY A 149 -4.47 -10.01 -12.87
N ILE A 150 -3.30 -10.67 -12.86
CA ILE A 150 -2.92 -11.71 -13.80
C ILE A 150 -2.47 -12.96 -13.03
N VAL A 151 -3.07 -14.10 -13.37
CA VAL A 151 -2.73 -15.43 -12.83
C VAL A 151 -2.59 -16.42 -13.99
N ARG A 152 -2.13 -17.64 -13.72
CA ARG A 152 -2.19 -18.75 -14.67
C ARG A 152 -3.40 -19.64 -14.38
N ARG A 153 -3.94 -20.32 -15.39
CA ARG A 153 -4.92 -21.38 -15.15
C ARG A 153 -4.35 -22.41 -14.18
N GLY A 154 -5.11 -22.77 -13.15
CA GLY A 154 -4.71 -23.63 -12.04
C GLY A 154 -4.01 -22.91 -10.89
N GLU A 155 -3.46 -21.70 -11.11
CA GLU A 155 -2.85 -20.93 -10.02
C GLU A 155 -3.91 -20.51 -8.99
N MET A 156 -3.56 -20.61 -7.71
CA MET A 156 -4.43 -20.17 -6.62
C MET A 156 -4.53 -18.64 -6.63
N GLN A 157 -5.73 -18.15 -6.91
CA GLN A 157 -6.07 -16.76 -6.72
C GLN A 157 -6.38 -16.51 -5.25
N ARG A 158 -5.72 -15.51 -4.68
CA ARG A 158 -5.93 -15.09 -3.29
C ARG A 158 -6.50 -13.67 -3.27
N VAL A 159 -7.65 -13.52 -2.65
CA VAL A 159 -8.34 -12.25 -2.47
C VAL A 159 -8.26 -11.89 -1.00
N THR A 160 -7.54 -10.83 -0.68
CA THR A 160 -7.35 -10.36 0.70
C THR A 160 -7.94 -8.98 0.88
N GLY A 161 -8.48 -8.69 2.05
CA GLY A 161 -9.03 -7.36 2.31
C GLY A 161 -9.47 -7.12 3.74
N ARG A 162 -10.10 -5.97 3.93
CA ARG A 162 -10.69 -5.53 5.18
C ARG A 162 -12.06 -4.93 4.92
N LEU A 163 -13.02 -5.26 5.78
CA LEU A 163 -14.36 -4.69 5.79
C LEU A 163 -14.84 -4.52 7.23
N VAL A 164 -15.83 -3.66 7.43
CA VAL A 164 -16.57 -3.57 8.70
C VAL A 164 -17.93 -4.20 8.47
N SER A 165 -18.28 -5.22 9.24
CA SER A 165 -19.56 -5.93 9.12
C SER A 165 -20.53 -5.39 10.17
N SER A 166 -21.74 -5.01 9.77
CA SER A 166 -22.77 -4.53 10.72
C SER A 166 -23.33 -5.64 11.62
N ARG A 167 -23.16 -6.90 11.22
CA ARG A 167 -23.66 -8.10 11.91
C ARG A 167 -22.83 -9.33 11.58
N LYS A 168 -23.13 -10.46 12.21
CA LYS A 168 -22.58 -11.77 11.81
C LYS A 168 -23.19 -12.19 10.47
N GLN A 169 -22.35 -12.44 9.47
CA GLN A 169 -22.76 -12.87 8.12
C GLN A 169 -21.57 -13.52 7.39
N ALA A 170 -21.80 -14.14 6.24
CA ALA A 170 -20.75 -14.77 5.45
C ALA A 170 -20.25 -13.86 4.33
N LEU A 171 -18.95 -13.83 4.09
CA LEU A 171 -18.34 -13.29 2.88
C LEU A 171 -18.08 -14.44 1.91
N THR A 172 -18.62 -14.38 0.71
CA THR A 172 -18.58 -15.49 -0.25
C THR A 172 -18.06 -15.01 -1.59
N VAL A 173 -17.20 -15.79 -2.24
CA VAL A 173 -16.85 -15.58 -3.66
C VAL A 173 -17.54 -16.63 -4.51
N ARG A 174 -18.24 -16.19 -5.56
CA ARG A 174 -19.01 -17.05 -6.47
C ARG A 174 -18.61 -16.85 -7.93
N TYR A 175 -18.70 -17.93 -8.69
CA TYR A 175 -18.69 -17.91 -10.14
C TYR A 175 -19.99 -18.51 -10.67
N GLY A 176 -20.84 -17.68 -11.26
CA GLY A 176 -22.23 -18.04 -11.55
C GLY A 176 -22.92 -18.53 -10.27
N ASN A 177 -23.47 -19.75 -10.31
CA ASN A 177 -24.17 -20.33 -9.16
C ASN A 177 -23.25 -21.08 -8.18
N ARG A 178 -21.97 -21.30 -8.53
CA ARG A 178 -21.04 -22.08 -7.70
C ARG A 178 -20.30 -21.19 -6.71
N THR A 179 -20.34 -21.56 -5.43
CA THR A 179 -19.46 -20.99 -4.41
C THR A 179 -18.05 -21.52 -4.58
N LEU A 180 -17.09 -20.60 -4.71
CA LEU A 180 -15.67 -20.92 -4.83
C LEU A 180 -15.00 -20.99 -3.46
N ASP A 181 -15.32 -20.04 -2.59
CA ASP A 181 -14.85 -19.99 -1.21
C ASP A 181 -15.78 -19.13 -0.35
N SER A 182 -15.78 -19.33 0.98
CA SER A 182 -16.58 -18.56 1.92
C SER A 182 -15.90 -18.41 3.29
N LEU A 183 -16.18 -17.30 3.97
CA LEU A 183 -15.66 -16.98 5.29
C LEU A 183 -16.76 -16.39 6.17
N ALA A 184 -16.95 -16.93 7.38
CA ALA A 184 -17.84 -16.34 8.36
C ALA A 184 -17.21 -15.08 8.99
N LEU A 185 -17.92 -13.96 8.95
CA LEU A 185 -17.52 -12.68 9.54
C LEU A 185 -18.19 -12.47 10.89
N ARG A 186 -17.47 -11.79 11.79
CA ARG A 186 -18.02 -11.29 13.05
C ARG A 186 -18.55 -9.87 12.85
N GLU A 187 -19.39 -9.40 13.75
CA GLU A 187 -19.74 -7.98 13.79
C GLU A 187 -18.49 -7.13 14.10
N GLY A 188 -18.37 -5.97 13.45
CA GLY A 188 -17.21 -5.07 13.57
C GLY A 188 -16.16 -5.26 12.48
N THR A 189 -14.90 -4.93 12.78
CA THR A 189 -13.81 -4.95 11.79
C THR A 189 -13.31 -6.36 11.53
N ASN A 190 -13.27 -6.78 10.27
CA ASN A 190 -12.78 -8.09 9.85
C ASN A 190 -11.71 -7.93 8.77
N THR A 191 -10.61 -8.67 8.91
CA THR A 191 -9.69 -8.97 7.81
C THR A 191 -10.07 -10.33 7.23
N PHE A 192 -10.07 -10.45 5.91
CA PHE A 192 -10.45 -11.69 5.24
C PHE A 192 -9.40 -12.14 4.23
N THR A 193 -9.39 -13.43 3.95
CA THR A 193 -8.63 -14.06 2.88
C THR A 193 -9.50 -15.15 2.29
N LEU A 194 -9.81 -15.03 0.99
CA LEU A 194 -10.52 -16.03 0.21
C LEU A 194 -9.59 -16.57 -0.87
N GLN A 195 -9.66 -17.86 -1.15
CA GLN A 195 -8.75 -18.56 -2.04
C GLN A 195 -9.47 -19.54 -2.95
N PHE A 196 -9.19 -19.47 -4.25
CA PHE A 196 -9.74 -20.39 -5.23
C PHE A 196 -8.79 -20.54 -6.42
N PRO A 197 -8.72 -21.70 -7.09
CA PRO A 197 -7.90 -21.86 -8.29
C PRO A 197 -8.51 -21.09 -9.47
N ALA A 198 -7.68 -20.55 -10.35
CA ALA A 198 -8.15 -19.98 -11.62
C ALA A 198 -8.56 -21.10 -12.59
N PHE A 199 -9.85 -21.30 -12.81
CA PHE A 199 -10.39 -22.45 -13.55
C PHE A 199 -10.68 -22.18 -15.04
N VAL A 200 -10.79 -20.92 -15.48
CA VAL A 200 -10.98 -20.53 -16.88
C VAL A 200 -9.73 -19.83 -17.41
N GLN A 201 -9.48 -19.90 -18.73
CA GLN A 201 -8.46 -19.10 -19.41
C GLN A 201 -9.05 -17.79 -19.94
N GLY A 202 -8.27 -16.70 -19.88
CA GLY A 202 -8.64 -15.39 -20.37
C GLY A 202 -9.27 -14.50 -19.30
N ARG A 203 -10.10 -13.56 -19.75
CA ARG A 203 -10.82 -12.60 -18.90
C ARG A 203 -11.81 -13.35 -18.01
N THR A 204 -11.62 -13.28 -16.70
CA THR A 204 -12.45 -13.97 -15.72
C THR A 204 -13.04 -12.98 -14.74
N GLU A 205 -14.32 -13.16 -14.41
CA GLU A 205 -15.05 -12.35 -13.44
C GLU A 205 -15.67 -13.28 -12.39
N VAL A 206 -15.48 -12.94 -11.11
CA VAL A 206 -16.15 -13.61 -9.98
C VAL A 206 -16.80 -12.57 -9.08
N THR A 207 -17.93 -12.90 -8.48
CA THR A 207 -18.68 -11.98 -7.63
C THR A 207 -18.31 -12.19 -6.17
N LEU A 208 -18.03 -11.09 -5.46
CA LEU A 208 -17.88 -11.06 -4.02
C LEU A 208 -19.23 -10.69 -3.40
N LEU A 209 -19.75 -11.51 -2.49
CA LEU A 209 -21.05 -11.32 -1.83
C LEU A 209 -20.87 -11.24 -0.31
N LEU A 210 -21.70 -10.40 0.33
CA LEU A 210 -21.85 -10.31 1.77
C LEU A 210 -23.26 -10.77 2.14
N GLY A 211 -23.36 -11.94 2.75
CA GLY A 211 -24.59 -12.72 2.74
C GLY A 211 -24.98 -13.02 1.29
N ASP A 212 -26.15 -12.55 0.88
CA ASP A 212 -26.66 -12.70 -0.49
C ASP A 212 -26.52 -11.42 -1.33
N ALA A 213 -26.04 -10.32 -0.74
CA ALA A 213 -25.89 -9.05 -1.44
C ALA A 213 -24.55 -8.99 -2.18
N PRO A 214 -24.51 -8.66 -3.48
CA PRO A 214 -23.26 -8.47 -4.21
C PRO A 214 -22.55 -7.21 -3.70
N LEU A 215 -21.30 -7.35 -3.27
CA LEU A 215 -20.44 -6.24 -2.88
C LEU A 215 -19.64 -5.69 -4.07
N ASP A 216 -18.98 -6.57 -4.82
CA ASP A 216 -18.11 -6.17 -5.92
C ASP A 216 -17.91 -7.35 -6.90
N THR A 217 -17.30 -7.07 -8.05
CA THR A 217 -16.86 -8.07 -9.02
C THR A 217 -15.35 -8.04 -9.16
N ILE A 218 -14.72 -9.16 -8.81
CA ILE A 218 -13.29 -9.39 -8.90
C ILE A 218 -12.97 -9.84 -10.32
N ARG A 219 -12.15 -9.05 -11.02
CA ARG A 219 -11.74 -9.31 -12.40
C ARG A 219 -10.25 -9.59 -12.45
N PHE A 220 -9.90 -10.63 -13.18
CA PHE A 220 -8.51 -11.02 -13.39
C PHE A 220 -8.37 -11.77 -14.73
N PHE A 221 -7.15 -11.79 -15.26
CA PHE A 221 -6.83 -12.53 -16.48
C PHE A 221 -6.06 -13.80 -16.14
N ALA A 222 -6.54 -14.93 -16.63
CA ALA A 222 -5.91 -16.22 -16.46
C ALA A 222 -5.18 -16.64 -17.72
N ARG A 223 -3.85 -16.63 -17.70
CA ARG A 223 -3.03 -17.11 -18.81
C ARG A 223 -3.16 -18.62 -19.01
N PRO A 224 -2.97 -19.11 -20.26
CA PRO A 224 -2.79 -20.53 -20.48
C PRO A 224 -1.62 -21.07 -19.63
N PRO A 225 -1.73 -22.30 -19.11
CA PRO A 225 -0.63 -22.93 -18.39
C PRO A 225 0.50 -23.23 -19.38
N VAL A 226 1.74 -23.02 -18.96
CA VAL A 226 2.92 -23.44 -19.75
C VAL A 226 3.11 -24.93 -19.50
N PRO A 227 3.04 -25.80 -20.52
CA PRO A 227 3.34 -27.22 -20.34
C PRO A 227 4.79 -27.39 -19.89
N LEU A 228 4.99 -28.02 -18.73
CA LEU A 228 6.30 -28.36 -18.19
C LEU A 228 6.67 -29.80 -18.52
N THR A 229 7.96 -30.09 -18.45
CA THR A 229 8.51 -31.44 -18.59
C THR A 229 8.89 -32.00 -17.23
N TYR A 230 8.24 -33.10 -16.83
CA TYR A 230 8.54 -33.81 -15.58
C TYR A 230 9.27 -35.11 -15.87
N GLN A 231 10.33 -35.39 -15.11
CA GLN A 231 11.07 -36.65 -15.15
C GLN A 231 10.99 -37.33 -13.80
N PHE A 232 10.43 -38.54 -13.74
CA PHE A 232 10.47 -39.37 -12.55
C PHE A 232 11.67 -40.31 -12.61
N VAL A 233 12.43 -40.37 -11.52
CA VAL A 233 13.53 -41.32 -11.30
C VAL A 233 13.22 -42.07 -10.02
N LEU A 234 12.74 -43.31 -10.14
CA LEU A 234 12.18 -44.07 -9.02
C LEU A 234 12.97 -45.35 -8.76
N SER A 235 13.20 -45.66 -7.48
CA SER A 235 13.84 -46.90 -7.05
C SER A 235 12.99 -48.13 -7.32
N SER A 236 11.67 -47.96 -7.30
CA SER A 236 10.67 -49.00 -7.57
C SER A 236 9.34 -48.38 -8.03
N PRO A 237 8.51 -49.09 -8.80
CA PRO A 237 7.17 -48.63 -9.13
C PRO A 237 6.26 -48.58 -7.88
N ASP A 238 5.54 -47.49 -7.68
CA ASP A 238 4.59 -47.31 -6.58
C ASP A 238 3.29 -46.62 -7.05
N PHE A 239 2.23 -46.76 -6.27
CA PHE A 239 0.91 -46.20 -6.60
C PHE A 239 0.91 -44.67 -6.60
N GLU A 240 1.65 -44.04 -5.70
CA GLU A 240 1.70 -42.58 -5.56
C GLU A 240 2.33 -41.95 -6.80
N SER A 241 3.53 -42.37 -7.19
CA SER A 241 4.20 -41.79 -8.36
C SER A 241 3.44 -42.04 -9.66
N ARG A 242 2.82 -43.22 -9.83
CA ARG A 242 1.97 -43.49 -11.00
C ARG A 242 0.74 -42.58 -11.03
N THR A 243 0.07 -42.43 -9.89
CA THR A 243 -1.10 -41.57 -9.72
C THR A 243 -0.77 -40.12 -10.05
N LEU A 244 0.38 -39.64 -9.60
CA LEU A 244 0.88 -38.29 -9.86
C LEU A 244 1.29 -38.11 -11.33
N ALA A 245 2.02 -39.07 -11.90
CA ALA A 245 2.42 -39.03 -13.32
C ALA A 245 1.20 -38.98 -14.25
N ASP A 246 0.19 -39.81 -14.00
CA ASP A 246 -1.07 -39.79 -14.75
C ASP A 246 -1.82 -38.47 -14.59
N TRP A 247 -1.81 -37.90 -13.38
CA TRP A 247 -2.42 -36.60 -13.12
C TRP A 247 -1.70 -35.48 -13.88
N LEU A 248 -0.37 -35.42 -13.82
CA LEU A 248 0.43 -34.46 -14.59
C LEU A 248 0.19 -34.58 -16.09
N GLY A 249 0.10 -35.81 -16.60
CA GLY A 249 -0.25 -36.09 -18.00
C GLY A 249 -1.63 -35.55 -18.37
N LYS A 250 -2.64 -35.72 -17.51
CA LYS A 250 -3.99 -35.16 -17.73
C LYS A 250 -4.00 -33.62 -17.70
N GLN A 251 -3.11 -32.99 -16.95
CA GLN A 251 -2.93 -31.52 -16.95
C GLN A 251 -2.23 -30.99 -18.21
N GLY A 252 -1.83 -31.87 -19.14
CA GLY A 252 -1.19 -31.52 -20.40
C GLY A 252 0.33 -31.34 -20.29
N HIS A 253 0.95 -31.78 -19.20
CA HIS A 253 2.40 -31.79 -19.04
C HIS A 253 3.03 -32.99 -19.76
N THR A 254 4.29 -32.85 -20.17
CA THR A 254 5.09 -33.97 -20.66
C THR A 254 5.68 -34.69 -19.45
N VAL A 255 5.46 -36.00 -19.34
CA VAL A 255 5.91 -36.79 -18.19
C VAL A 255 6.68 -37.99 -18.69
N ARG A 256 7.88 -38.20 -18.15
CA ARG A 256 8.67 -39.40 -18.41
C ARG A 256 8.98 -40.08 -17.08
N VAL A 257 8.63 -41.35 -16.94
CA VAL A 257 8.81 -42.12 -15.72
C VAL A 257 9.82 -43.21 -15.98
N THR A 258 10.92 -43.20 -15.22
CA THR A 258 11.92 -44.26 -15.23
C THR A 258 11.94 -44.91 -13.85
N SER A 259 11.67 -46.20 -13.79
CA SER A 259 11.72 -46.99 -12.55
C SER A 259 12.67 -48.17 -12.70
N THR A 260 13.46 -48.42 -11.67
CA THR A 260 14.33 -49.62 -11.61
C THR A 260 13.47 -50.81 -11.18
N LEU A 261 13.48 -51.89 -11.96
CA LEU A 261 12.77 -53.13 -11.63
C LEU A 261 13.71 -54.15 -10.97
N SER A 262 14.98 -54.20 -11.42
CA SER A 262 16.06 -55.00 -10.81
C SER A 262 17.42 -54.46 -11.25
N LYS A 263 18.52 -55.06 -10.77
CA LYS A 263 19.89 -54.69 -11.19
C LYS A 263 19.95 -54.79 -12.73
N ASP A 264 20.21 -53.64 -13.37
CA ASP A 264 20.31 -53.46 -14.82
C ASP A 264 18.98 -53.54 -15.64
N ILE A 265 17.81 -53.65 -15.00
CA ILE A 265 16.51 -53.62 -15.69
C ILE A 265 15.69 -52.41 -15.21
N SER A 266 15.32 -51.54 -16.16
CA SER A 266 14.47 -50.37 -15.92
C SER A 266 13.23 -50.39 -16.81
N SER A 267 12.10 -49.93 -16.28
CA SER A 267 10.90 -49.62 -17.06
C SER A 267 10.84 -48.12 -17.36
N SER A 268 10.41 -47.76 -18.58
CA SER A 268 10.21 -46.37 -18.99
C SER A 268 8.80 -46.17 -19.55
N LEU A 269 8.08 -45.19 -19.02
CA LEU A 269 6.79 -44.72 -19.51
C LEU A 269 6.91 -43.26 -19.93
N ALA A 270 6.32 -42.88 -21.06
CA ALA A 270 6.26 -41.49 -21.50
C ALA A 270 4.82 -41.08 -21.83
N LEU A 271 4.41 -39.91 -21.34
CA LEU A 271 3.10 -39.29 -21.57
C LEU A 271 3.29 -37.93 -22.25
N ASN A 272 2.46 -37.62 -23.24
CA ASN A 272 2.45 -36.34 -23.98
C ASN A 272 3.82 -35.92 -24.54
N GLU A 273 4.62 -36.88 -25.05
CA GLU A 273 6.01 -36.64 -25.47
C GLU A 273 6.13 -35.93 -26.84
N GLY A 274 5.09 -35.99 -27.69
CA GLY A 274 5.04 -35.27 -28.98
C GLY A 274 6.32 -35.40 -29.83
N SER A 275 6.64 -34.37 -30.63
CA SER A 275 7.91 -34.29 -31.39
C SER A 275 9.10 -33.75 -30.56
N ARG A 276 8.92 -33.44 -29.26
CA ARG A 276 9.98 -32.90 -28.39
C ARG A 276 10.77 -34.05 -27.75
N LYS A 277 11.57 -34.75 -28.56
CA LYS A 277 12.29 -35.96 -28.11
C LYS A 277 13.43 -35.72 -27.10
N THR A 278 13.84 -34.47 -26.85
CA THR A 278 15.07 -34.18 -26.08
C THR A 278 15.03 -32.81 -25.38
N THR A 279 14.11 -32.59 -24.44
CA THR A 279 14.15 -31.37 -23.61
C THR A 279 14.63 -31.74 -22.20
N LYS A 280 15.62 -30.99 -21.69
CA LYS A 280 16.04 -30.96 -20.29
C LYS A 280 14.77 -30.83 -19.40
N PRO A 281 14.55 -31.69 -18.37
CA PRO A 281 13.31 -31.63 -17.60
C PRO A 281 13.21 -30.32 -16.82
N ASP A 282 12.02 -29.81 -16.59
CA ASP A 282 11.83 -28.64 -15.73
C ASP A 282 11.87 -29.03 -14.25
N VAL A 283 11.27 -30.18 -13.94
CA VAL A 283 11.17 -30.74 -12.58
C VAL A 283 11.49 -32.23 -12.62
N VAL A 284 12.35 -32.67 -11.72
CA VAL A 284 12.63 -34.10 -11.45
C VAL A 284 11.88 -34.51 -10.19
N ILE A 285 11.18 -35.63 -10.22
CA ILE A 285 10.51 -36.21 -9.05
C ILE A 285 11.18 -37.54 -8.73
N THR A 286 11.59 -37.75 -7.49
CA THR A 286 12.41 -38.90 -7.12
C THR A 286 12.22 -39.28 -5.65
N ASP A 287 12.66 -40.48 -5.29
CA ASP A 287 12.78 -40.92 -3.89
C ASP A 287 14.14 -40.52 -3.28
N PRO A 288 14.25 -40.43 -1.94
CA PRO A 288 15.53 -40.13 -1.29
C PRO A 288 16.64 -41.14 -1.58
N GLY A 289 16.30 -42.39 -1.94
CA GLY A 289 17.25 -43.42 -2.31
C GLY A 289 18.09 -43.04 -3.55
N ASN A 290 17.46 -42.33 -4.49
CA ASN A 290 18.04 -41.87 -5.75
C ASN A 290 18.68 -40.47 -5.67
N ALA A 291 18.84 -39.89 -4.49
CA ALA A 291 19.43 -38.55 -4.35
C ALA A 291 20.83 -38.42 -5.00
N ALA A 292 21.62 -39.51 -4.99
CA ALA A 292 22.96 -39.56 -5.57
C ALA A 292 22.98 -39.85 -7.09
N ASP A 293 21.83 -40.10 -7.71
CA ASP A 293 21.73 -40.41 -9.13
C ASP A 293 22.34 -39.28 -10.00
N PRO A 294 23.13 -39.61 -11.04
CA PRO A 294 23.77 -38.60 -11.90
C PRO A 294 22.78 -37.63 -12.56
N LEU A 295 21.57 -38.07 -12.93
CA LEU A 295 20.51 -37.23 -13.49
C LEU A 295 20.05 -36.22 -12.44
N VAL A 296 19.77 -36.67 -11.21
CA VAL A 296 19.32 -35.82 -10.10
C VAL A 296 20.38 -34.76 -9.78
N ARG A 297 21.65 -35.16 -9.62
CA ARG A 297 22.74 -34.24 -9.33
C ARG A 297 22.97 -33.24 -10.47
N ARG A 298 22.92 -33.69 -11.72
CA ARG A 298 23.04 -32.82 -12.89
C ARG A 298 21.86 -31.86 -12.98
N ALA A 299 20.66 -32.28 -12.59
CA ALA A 299 19.47 -31.44 -12.59
C ALA A 299 19.62 -30.27 -11.61
N VAL A 300 20.00 -30.55 -10.36
CA VAL A 300 20.23 -29.51 -9.34
C VAL A 300 21.37 -28.58 -9.75
N ALA A 301 22.50 -29.14 -10.21
CA ALA A 301 23.64 -28.33 -10.67
C ALA A 301 23.30 -27.45 -11.88
N GLY A 302 22.40 -27.92 -12.74
CA GLY A 302 21.88 -27.19 -13.89
C GLY A 302 20.74 -26.20 -13.57
N GLY A 303 20.42 -26.00 -12.28
CA GLY A 303 19.41 -25.06 -11.79
C GLY A 303 17.95 -25.54 -11.91
N GLN A 304 17.73 -26.82 -12.22
CA GLN A 304 16.39 -27.40 -12.30
C GLN A 304 15.85 -27.71 -10.90
N SER A 305 14.55 -27.99 -10.84
CA SER A 305 13.89 -28.36 -9.60
C SER A 305 13.89 -29.87 -9.39
N VAL A 306 14.07 -30.31 -8.15
CA VAL A 306 13.96 -31.72 -7.75
C VAL A 306 13.01 -31.81 -6.57
N LEU A 307 12.04 -32.72 -6.61
CA LEU A 307 11.15 -33.04 -5.50
C LEU A 307 11.41 -34.45 -5.00
N PHE A 308 11.74 -34.57 -3.72
CA PHE A 308 11.83 -35.83 -3.00
C PHE A 308 10.48 -36.20 -2.39
N ILE A 309 9.92 -37.34 -2.81
CA ILE A 309 8.68 -37.93 -2.30
C ILE A 309 8.95 -39.32 -1.69
N ASN A 310 7.94 -39.93 -1.06
CA ASN A 310 8.03 -41.27 -0.49
C ASN A 310 9.14 -41.43 0.56
N THR A 311 9.34 -40.38 1.36
CA THR A 311 10.23 -40.40 2.52
C THR A 311 9.74 -41.48 3.50
N THR A 312 10.65 -42.30 4.03
CA THR A 312 10.32 -43.35 5.02
C THR A 312 11.09 -43.18 6.33
N ASP A 313 12.33 -42.70 6.24
CA ASP A 313 13.18 -42.36 7.38
C ASP A 313 13.71 -40.92 7.22
N PRO A 314 12.91 -39.91 7.61
CA PRO A 314 13.23 -38.51 7.35
C PRO A 314 14.61 -38.06 7.85
N GLU A 315 15.12 -38.62 8.95
CA GLU A 315 16.39 -38.19 9.54
C GLU A 315 17.62 -38.68 8.77
N SER A 316 17.62 -39.93 8.31
CA SER A 316 18.72 -40.48 7.53
C SER A 316 18.64 -40.03 6.07
N GLU A 317 17.42 -39.94 5.53
CA GLU A 317 17.16 -39.52 4.15
C GLU A 317 17.47 -38.03 3.96
N ALA A 318 17.10 -37.14 4.90
CA ALA A 318 17.49 -35.74 4.84
C ALA A 318 19.02 -35.56 4.79
N ARG A 319 19.76 -36.35 5.58
CA ARG A 319 21.24 -36.34 5.54
C ARG A 319 21.79 -36.78 4.19
N ARG A 320 21.23 -37.85 3.62
CA ARG A 320 21.62 -38.34 2.29
C ARG A 320 21.36 -37.31 1.21
N ILE A 321 20.20 -36.66 1.22
CA ILE A 321 19.85 -35.60 0.27
C ILE A 321 20.84 -34.44 0.42
N ASN A 322 21.11 -33.98 1.65
CA ASN A 322 22.07 -32.91 1.91
C ASN A 322 23.47 -33.21 1.33
N GLN A 323 23.96 -34.43 1.52
CA GLN A 323 25.26 -34.85 0.99
C GLN A 323 25.28 -34.92 -0.54
N ALA A 324 24.19 -35.37 -1.16
CA ALA A 324 24.16 -35.62 -2.60
C ALA A 324 23.99 -34.34 -3.44
N VAL A 325 23.11 -33.43 -2.99
CA VAL A 325 22.69 -32.24 -3.75
C VAL A 325 23.02 -30.91 -3.07
N GLY A 326 23.71 -30.94 -1.93
CA GLY A 326 24.16 -29.72 -1.24
C GLY A 326 23.04 -28.94 -0.54
N SER A 327 21.94 -29.61 -0.16
CA SER A 327 20.88 -29.00 0.64
C SER A 327 21.21 -28.97 2.14
N SER A 328 20.32 -28.35 2.94
CA SER A 328 20.47 -28.22 4.39
C SER A 328 19.19 -28.59 5.14
N TRP A 329 18.56 -29.69 4.72
CA TRP A 329 17.37 -30.24 5.37
C TRP A 329 17.65 -30.65 6.81
N ARG A 330 16.77 -30.21 7.71
CA ARG A 330 16.71 -30.63 9.09
C ARG A 330 15.26 -30.96 9.41
N VAL A 331 15.03 -32.14 9.97
CA VAL A 331 13.72 -32.60 10.39
C VAL A 331 13.75 -32.85 11.89
N ARG A 332 12.61 -32.68 12.56
CA ARG A 332 12.45 -32.94 13.99
C ARG A 332 11.18 -33.74 14.20
N LYS A 333 11.26 -34.83 14.96
CA LYS A 333 10.09 -35.62 15.36
C LYS A 333 9.14 -34.77 16.21
N ILE A 334 7.84 -34.81 15.90
CA ILE A 334 6.79 -34.02 16.57
C ILE A 334 5.73 -34.89 17.28
N SER A 335 5.66 -36.18 16.94
CA SER A 335 4.72 -37.13 17.56
C SER A 335 5.38 -38.49 17.74
N THR A 336 4.88 -39.27 18.70
CA THR A 336 5.26 -40.69 18.90
C THR A 336 4.45 -41.64 18.03
N GLU A 337 3.33 -41.18 17.45
CA GLU A 337 2.51 -41.95 16.51
C GLU A 337 3.26 -42.22 15.18
N SER A 338 2.86 -43.26 14.45
CA SER A 338 3.46 -43.60 13.15
C SER A 338 3.08 -42.64 12.02
N ALA A 339 1.97 -41.92 12.16
CA ALA A 339 1.50 -40.91 11.22
C ALA A 339 0.70 -39.82 11.95
N VAL A 340 0.67 -38.62 11.39
CA VAL A 340 -0.08 -37.46 11.91
C VAL A 340 -1.07 -36.98 10.84
N SER A 341 -2.28 -36.62 11.25
CA SER A 341 -3.29 -36.05 10.34
C SER A 341 -2.95 -34.61 9.97
N VAL A 342 -2.96 -34.32 8.66
CA VAL A 342 -2.70 -32.98 8.09
C VAL A 342 -4.01 -32.28 7.67
N GLY A 343 -5.16 -32.93 7.89
CA GLY A 343 -6.47 -32.46 7.46
C GLY A 343 -6.87 -32.91 6.05
N ASN A 344 -8.17 -32.83 5.72
CA ASN A 344 -8.76 -33.34 4.47
C ASN A 344 -8.45 -34.83 4.18
N GLY A 345 -8.35 -35.66 5.24
CA GLY A 345 -8.06 -37.09 5.10
C GLY A 345 -6.60 -37.43 4.73
N LEU A 346 -5.69 -36.45 4.74
CA LEU A 346 -4.26 -36.67 4.51
C LEU A 346 -3.52 -37.07 5.79
N THR A 347 -2.56 -37.98 5.62
CA THR A 347 -1.60 -38.38 6.64
C THR A 347 -0.18 -38.00 6.22
N ALA A 348 0.66 -37.72 7.21
CA ALA A 348 2.07 -37.45 7.03
C ALA A 348 2.90 -38.15 8.11
N LEU A 349 4.20 -38.25 7.86
CA LEU A 349 5.16 -38.74 8.84
C LEU A 349 5.17 -37.82 10.07
N PRO A 350 5.47 -38.33 11.28
CA PRO A 350 5.42 -37.60 12.54
C PRO A 350 6.63 -36.66 12.72
N TYR A 351 7.00 -35.94 11.68
CA TYR A 351 8.15 -35.04 11.62
C TYR A 351 7.74 -33.66 11.09
N ALA A 352 8.43 -32.62 11.57
CA ALA A 352 8.35 -31.28 11.03
C ALA A 352 9.70 -30.88 10.40
N ILE A 353 9.64 -30.23 9.24
CA ILE A 353 10.81 -29.61 8.61
C ILE A 353 11.14 -28.34 9.39
N THR A 354 12.38 -28.23 9.85
CA THR A 354 12.87 -27.03 10.55
C THR A 354 13.26 -25.98 9.52
N SER A 355 12.70 -24.78 9.64
CA SER A 355 13.01 -23.68 8.71
C SER A 355 14.47 -23.25 8.82
N THR A 356 15.11 -23.07 7.68
CA THR A 356 16.43 -22.44 7.55
C THR A 356 16.37 -21.33 6.49
N VAL A 357 17.44 -20.54 6.37
CA VAL A 357 17.53 -19.49 5.35
C VAL A 357 17.38 -20.11 3.96
N ASN A 358 16.59 -19.48 3.09
CA ASN A 358 16.24 -19.97 1.75
C ASN A 358 15.38 -21.24 1.71
N GLN A 359 14.77 -21.66 2.83
CA GLN A 359 13.72 -22.68 2.83
C GLN A 359 12.34 -22.06 2.98
N PHE A 360 11.44 -22.43 2.07
CA PHE A 360 10.08 -21.91 1.99
C PHE A 360 9.09 -23.06 2.24
N PRO A 361 8.31 -23.02 3.33
CA PRO A 361 7.29 -24.04 3.58
C PRO A 361 6.13 -23.89 2.59
N VAL A 362 5.52 -25.02 2.21
CA VAL A 362 4.26 -25.02 1.46
C VAL A 362 3.11 -24.89 2.45
N ALA A 363 2.37 -23.77 2.37
CA ALA A 363 1.32 -23.48 3.33
C ALA A 363 0.26 -24.60 3.40
N GLY A 364 0.00 -25.10 4.61
CA GLY A 364 -1.00 -26.15 4.86
C GLY A 364 -0.50 -27.59 4.66
N TYR A 365 0.76 -27.80 4.26
CA TYR A 365 1.32 -29.13 3.98
C TYR A 365 2.70 -29.31 4.64
N PRO A 366 3.07 -30.54 5.06
CA PRO A 366 4.38 -30.84 5.63
C PRO A 366 5.41 -31.05 4.50
N VAL A 367 5.51 -30.03 3.65
CA VAL A 367 6.37 -29.98 2.48
C VAL A 367 7.09 -28.63 2.51
N ALA A 368 8.36 -28.62 2.14
CA ALA A 368 9.13 -27.39 2.00
C ALA A 368 10.02 -27.43 0.76
N VAL A 369 10.41 -26.26 0.27
CA VAL A 369 11.34 -26.09 -0.85
C VAL A 369 12.53 -25.24 -0.42
N GLN A 370 13.73 -25.76 -0.60
CA GLN A 370 14.99 -25.05 -0.43
C GLN A 370 15.43 -24.45 -1.77
N GLN A 371 15.72 -23.15 -1.79
CA GLN A 371 16.27 -22.45 -2.95
C GLN A 371 17.79 -22.34 -2.84
N GLY A 372 18.49 -22.88 -3.83
CA GLY A 372 19.94 -22.77 -4.00
C GLY A 372 20.27 -22.55 -5.48
N VAL A 373 21.21 -23.32 -6.03
CA VAL A 373 21.48 -23.35 -7.48
C VAL A 373 20.24 -23.83 -8.24
N GLY A 374 19.63 -24.93 -7.78
CA GLY A 374 18.29 -25.38 -8.17
C GLY A 374 17.29 -25.22 -7.03
N ARG A 375 16.07 -25.72 -7.21
CA ARG A 375 15.05 -25.78 -6.15
C ARG A 375 14.86 -27.22 -5.71
N ILE A 376 15.07 -27.48 -4.43
CA ILE A 376 15.00 -28.82 -3.88
C ILE A 376 13.78 -28.86 -2.98
N GLY A 377 12.82 -29.75 -3.25
CA GLY A 377 11.63 -29.96 -2.44
C GLY A 377 11.75 -31.25 -1.64
N LEU A 378 11.23 -31.25 -0.40
CA LEU A 378 11.12 -32.44 0.44
C LEU A 378 9.67 -32.56 0.93
N SER A 379 9.05 -33.72 0.68
CA SER A 379 7.71 -34.06 1.16
C SER A 379 7.77 -35.06 2.31
N LEU A 380 7.03 -34.78 3.38
CA LEU A 380 6.78 -35.72 4.48
C LEU A 380 5.36 -36.30 4.44
N ILE A 381 4.59 -36.02 3.38
CA ILE A 381 3.27 -36.61 3.18
C ILE A 381 3.44 -38.10 2.90
N SER A 382 2.61 -38.93 3.55
CA SER A 382 2.69 -40.39 3.41
C SER A 382 2.12 -40.83 2.06
N GLU A 383 0.84 -40.58 1.80
CA GLU A 383 0.15 -40.99 0.58
C GLU A 383 -0.95 -39.98 0.23
N THR A 384 -1.20 -39.76 -1.07
CA THR A 384 -2.29 -38.90 -1.57
C THR A 384 -3.22 -39.59 -2.56
N TYR A 385 -2.80 -40.71 -3.15
CA TYR A 385 -3.62 -41.50 -4.08
C TYR A 385 -4.99 -41.95 -3.53
N PRO A 386 -5.21 -42.20 -2.21
CA PRO A 386 -6.53 -42.56 -1.70
C PRO A 386 -7.59 -41.48 -1.98
N LEU A 387 -7.21 -40.20 -2.02
CA LEU A 387 -8.11 -39.08 -2.37
C LEU A 387 -8.58 -39.16 -3.83
N LYS A 388 -7.70 -39.60 -4.72
CA LYS A 388 -8.05 -39.80 -6.13
C LYS A 388 -8.97 -41.01 -6.31
N LEU A 389 -8.73 -42.08 -5.55
CA LEU A 389 -9.56 -43.29 -5.57
C LEU A 389 -10.95 -43.06 -4.96
N SER A 390 -11.07 -42.20 -3.94
CA SER A 390 -12.35 -41.83 -3.32
C SER A 390 -13.18 -40.85 -4.16
N GLY A 391 -12.64 -40.35 -5.29
CA GLY A 391 -13.31 -39.40 -6.17
C GLY A 391 -13.10 -37.93 -5.79
N ASP A 392 -12.37 -37.62 -4.72
CA ASP A 392 -12.02 -36.25 -4.32
C ASP A 392 -10.83 -35.70 -5.14
N SER A 393 -11.04 -35.63 -6.45
CA SER A 393 -10.08 -35.08 -7.41
C SER A 393 -9.76 -33.61 -7.14
N VAL A 394 -10.69 -32.84 -6.57
CA VAL A 394 -10.48 -31.42 -6.26
C VAL A 394 -9.47 -31.24 -5.13
N ALA A 395 -9.57 -32.03 -4.07
CA ALA A 395 -8.57 -32.00 -3.00
C ALA A 395 -7.19 -32.44 -3.52
N TYR A 396 -7.15 -33.52 -4.31
CA TYR A 396 -5.92 -34.00 -4.94
C TYR A 396 -5.25 -32.93 -5.81
N ASP A 397 -6.02 -32.28 -6.69
CA ASP A 397 -5.56 -31.19 -7.55
C ASP A 397 -4.98 -30.03 -6.73
N ARG A 398 -5.66 -29.64 -5.65
CA ARG A 398 -5.22 -28.54 -4.77
C ARG A 398 -3.88 -28.87 -4.10
N ILE A 399 -3.71 -30.09 -3.60
CA ILE A 399 -2.49 -30.55 -2.91
C ILE A 399 -1.30 -30.48 -3.86
N TRP A 400 -1.38 -31.15 -5.01
CA TRP A 400 -0.26 -31.25 -5.93
C TRP A 400 0.04 -29.94 -6.64
N THR A 401 -0.98 -29.12 -6.92
CA THR A 401 -0.76 -27.75 -7.40
C THR A 401 0.00 -26.91 -6.38
N ALA A 402 -0.37 -26.98 -5.10
CA ALA A 402 0.32 -26.24 -4.03
C ALA A 402 1.77 -26.70 -3.84
N ILE A 403 2.02 -28.02 -3.86
CA ILE A 403 3.36 -28.61 -3.70
C ILE A 403 4.27 -28.28 -4.88
N LEU A 404 3.77 -28.39 -6.11
CA LEU A 404 4.57 -28.21 -7.31
C LEU A 404 4.79 -26.73 -7.65
N ALA A 405 3.85 -25.83 -7.30
CA ALA A 405 3.97 -24.40 -7.58
C ALA A 405 5.34 -23.77 -7.26
N PRO A 406 5.94 -23.96 -6.06
CA PRO A 406 7.27 -23.42 -5.75
C PRO A 406 8.41 -24.07 -6.54
N LEU A 407 8.20 -25.28 -7.08
CA LEU A 407 9.18 -26.01 -7.88
C LEU A 407 9.11 -25.67 -9.37
N GLN A 408 8.04 -25.04 -9.86
CA GLN A 408 7.94 -24.70 -11.27
C GLN A 408 8.98 -23.65 -11.67
N PRO A 409 9.65 -23.78 -12.83
CA PRO A 409 10.58 -22.76 -13.28
C PRO A 409 9.86 -21.41 -13.45
N PRO A 410 10.57 -20.30 -13.22
CA PRO A 410 9.99 -18.98 -13.44
C PRO A 410 9.59 -18.86 -14.92
N GLY A 411 8.36 -18.42 -15.18
CA GLY A 411 7.92 -18.25 -16.57
C GLY A 411 8.59 -17.03 -17.20
N LEU A 412 8.86 -17.12 -18.50
CA LEU A 412 9.37 -16.01 -19.31
C LEU A 412 8.31 -14.91 -19.44
N ASN A 413 8.77 -13.66 -19.56
CA ASN A 413 7.94 -12.47 -19.81
C ASN A 413 6.74 -12.39 -18.85
N ASN A 414 7.01 -12.61 -17.56
CA ASN A 414 5.97 -12.66 -16.56
C ASN A 414 5.56 -11.25 -16.15
N VAL A 415 4.47 -10.75 -16.73
CA VAL A 415 3.82 -9.52 -16.26
C VAL A 415 3.00 -9.83 -15.01
N THR A 416 3.23 -9.05 -13.96
CA THR A 416 2.49 -9.10 -12.70
C THR A 416 1.94 -7.71 -12.37
N VAL A 417 0.69 -7.68 -11.94
CA VAL A 417 -0.01 -6.46 -11.52
C VAL A 417 -0.91 -6.79 -10.34
N ASP A 418 -0.91 -5.94 -9.34
CA ASP A 418 -1.84 -6.02 -8.23
C ASP A 418 -3.14 -5.29 -8.58
N ALA A 419 -4.26 -5.97 -8.38
CA ALA A 419 -5.60 -5.46 -8.62
C ALA A 419 -6.30 -5.15 -7.27
N PRO A 420 -7.35 -4.31 -7.26
CA PRO A 420 -7.95 -3.61 -8.40
C PRO A 420 -6.99 -2.56 -8.96
N VAL A 421 -6.89 -2.46 -10.29
CA VAL A 421 -6.23 -1.33 -10.95
C VAL A 421 -7.28 -0.24 -11.10
N VAL A 422 -7.01 1.00 -10.69
CA VAL A 422 -8.00 2.08 -10.73
C VAL A 422 -7.66 3.02 -11.89
N ALA A 423 -8.61 3.25 -12.80
CA ALA A 423 -8.39 4.18 -13.90
C ALA A 423 -8.09 5.59 -13.37
N GLY A 424 -7.14 6.29 -13.99
CA GLY A 424 -6.65 7.60 -13.56
C GLY A 424 -5.60 7.57 -12.45
N LEU A 425 -5.46 6.46 -11.71
CA LEU A 425 -4.41 6.32 -10.68
C LEU A 425 -3.17 5.60 -11.23
N PRO A 426 -1.96 6.02 -10.80
CA PRO A 426 -0.74 5.29 -11.14
C PRO A 426 -0.76 3.90 -10.54
N THR A 427 -0.38 2.91 -11.32
CA THR A 427 -0.30 1.49 -10.95
C THR A 427 1.07 0.96 -11.33
N ASP A 428 1.69 0.23 -10.40
CA ASP A 428 2.99 -0.39 -10.63
C ASP A 428 2.77 -1.71 -11.39
N LEU A 429 3.43 -1.83 -12.53
CA LEU A 429 3.49 -3.04 -13.34
C LEU A 429 4.90 -3.60 -13.24
N GLN A 430 5.00 -4.89 -12.95
CA GLN A 430 6.27 -5.59 -12.87
C GLN A 430 6.37 -6.59 -14.00
N VAL A 431 7.52 -6.63 -14.65
CA VAL A 431 7.82 -7.59 -15.72
C VAL A 431 9.05 -8.37 -15.30
N ASN A 432 8.89 -9.68 -15.14
CA ASN A 432 9.93 -10.56 -14.62
C ASN A 432 10.36 -11.59 -15.68
N ASN A 433 11.63 -11.99 -15.62
CA ASN A 433 12.25 -12.97 -16.52
C ASN A 433 12.15 -12.54 -18.00
N VAL A 434 12.59 -11.32 -18.30
CA VAL A 434 12.53 -10.73 -19.64
C VAL A 434 13.90 -10.79 -20.31
N PRO A 435 14.22 -11.83 -21.11
CA PRO A 435 15.56 -12.02 -21.67
C PRO A 435 15.94 -10.95 -22.70
N ALA A 436 14.98 -10.45 -23.48
CA ALA A 436 15.23 -9.50 -24.58
C ALA A 436 15.35 -8.03 -24.14
N ARG A 437 15.21 -7.73 -22.85
CA ARG A 437 15.25 -6.37 -22.25
C ARG A 437 14.61 -5.26 -23.11
N PRO A 438 13.31 -5.32 -23.41
CA PRO A 438 12.64 -4.25 -24.13
C PRO A 438 12.75 -2.92 -23.37
N ALA A 439 12.98 -1.82 -24.08
CA ALA A 439 13.01 -0.48 -23.49
C ALA A 439 11.63 -0.02 -23.01
N ALA A 440 10.57 -0.53 -23.63
CA ALA A 440 9.19 -0.16 -23.34
C ALA A 440 8.26 -1.37 -23.30
N LEU A 441 7.18 -1.23 -22.54
CA LEU A 441 6.07 -2.16 -22.38
C LEU A 441 4.85 -1.64 -23.14
N SER A 442 4.37 -2.37 -24.14
CA SER A 442 3.13 -2.03 -24.84
C SER A 442 1.92 -2.27 -23.93
N VAL A 443 1.09 -1.24 -23.74
CA VAL A 443 -0.17 -1.27 -22.98
C VAL A 443 -1.30 -0.72 -23.86
N GLY A 444 -2.04 -1.61 -24.51
CA GLY A 444 -3.08 -1.27 -25.47
C GLY A 444 -2.49 -0.59 -26.70
N ARG A 445 -2.78 0.71 -26.86
CA ARG A 445 -2.20 1.56 -27.93
C ARG A 445 -1.10 2.50 -27.42
N ASP A 446 -0.75 2.38 -26.14
CA ASP A 446 0.25 3.21 -25.48
C ASP A 446 1.48 2.38 -25.13
N THR A 447 2.54 3.04 -24.68
CA THR A 447 3.81 2.41 -24.28
C THR A 447 4.31 2.99 -22.96
N ALA A 448 4.75 2.13 -22.05
CA ALA A 448 5.33 2.52 -20.78
C ALA A 448 6.83 2.22 -20.75
N THR A 449 7.66 3.18 -20.36
CA THR A 449 9.12 2.95 -20.24
C THR A 449 9.43 2.03 -19.07
N LEU A 450 10.32 1.06 -19.27
CA LEU A 450 10.72 0.09 -18.25
C LEU A 450 11.99 0.52 -17.52
N ALA A 451 11.94 0.49 -16.19
CA ALA A 451 13.10 0.65 -15.32
C ALA A 451 13.60 -0.73 -14.86
N TYR A 452 14.80 -1.12 -15.29
CA TYR A 452 15.38 -2.42 -14.92
C TYR A 452 15.98 -2.38 -13.52
N SER A 453 15.80 -3.47 -12.77
CA SER A 453 16.41 -3.60 -11.44
C SER A 453 17.94 -3.71 -11.55
N ALA A 454 18.63 -2.97 -10.68
CA ALA A 454 20.09 -3.06 -10.55
C ALA A 454 20.57 -4.40 -9.97
N ILE A 455 19.68 -5.13 -9.27
CA ILE A 455 20.01 -6.40 -8.59
C ILE A 455 19.58 -7.58 -9.45
N ASN A 456 18.35 -7.56 -9.98
CA ASN A 456 17.87 -8.60 -10.89
C ASN A 456 17.70 -8.04 -12.29
N ASN A 457 18.68 -8.36 -13.11
CA ASN A 457 18.86 -7.82 -14.44
C ASN A 457 17.82 -8.36 -15.48
N LEU A 458 16.96 -9.31 -15.05
CA LEU A 458 15.83 -9.88 -15.78
C LEU A 458 14.47 -9.35 -15.29
N SER A 459 14.46 -8.48 -14.29
CA SER A 459 13.27 -7.83 -13.75
C SER A 459 13.27 -6.35 -14.10
N ALA A 460 12.12 -5.86 -14.51
CA ALA A 460 11.86 -4.45 -14.72
C ALA A 460 10.52 -4.06 -14.10
N GLU A 461 10.41 -2.79 -13.75
CA GLU A 461 9.17 -2.19 -13.25
C GLU A 461 8.81 -0.95 -14.06
N THR A 462 7.54 -0.62 -14.08
CA THR A 462 7.06 0.65 -14.63
C THR A 462 5.83 1.10 -13.88
N ARG A 463 5.66 2.41 -13.76
CA ARG A 463 4.47 3.03 -13.17
C ARG A 463 3.62 3.58 -14.29
N TYR A 464 2.48 2.93 -14.54
CA TYR A 464 1.59 3.26 -15.64
C TYR A 464 0.24 3.78 -15.12
N ARG A 465 -0.37 4.72 -15.85
CA ARG A 465 -1.69 5.28 -15.53
C ARG A 465 -2.67 4.90 -16.63
N PHE A 466 -3.62 4.02 -16.30
CA PHE A 466 -4.69 3.65 -17.22
C PHE A 466 -5.68 4.81 -17.37
N SER A 467 -5.79 5.38 -18.56
CA SER A 467 -6.63 6.58 -18.80
C SER A 467 -8.14 6.29 -18.83
N ARG A 468 -8.53 5.05 -19.13
CA ARG A 468 -9.93 4.63 -19.27
C ARG A 468 -10.20 3.34 -18.50
N PRO A 469 -11.41 3.15 -17.95
CA PRO A 469 -11.81 1.87 -17.38
C PRO A 469 -12.00 0.81 -18.46
N GLY A 470 -11.88 -0.47 -18.09
CA GLY A 470 -12.04 -1.62 -18.97
C GLY A 470 -10.79 -2.52 -19.04
N TRP A 471 -10.84 -3.51 -19.93
CA TRP A 471 -9.73 -4.42 -20.20
C TRP A 471 -8.69 -3.75 -21.11
N HIS A 472 -7.42 -3.80 -20.70
CA HIS A 472 -6.27 -3.31 -21.44
C HIS A 472 -5.29 -4.45 -21.68
N THR A 473 -4.90 -4.66 -22.94
CA THR A 473 -3.92 -5.68 -23.31
C THR A 473 -2.50 -5.20 -23.04
N ILE A 474 -1.65 -6.04 -22.47
CA ILE A 474 -0.24 -5.79 -22.22
C ILE A 474 0.57 -6.84 -23.00
N GLN A 475 1.58 -6.39 -23.76
CA GLN A 475 2.45 -7.24 -24.60
C GLN A 475 1.69 -8.27 -25.45
N ASP A 476 0.51 -7.90 -25.97
CA ASP A 476 -0.33 -8.71 -26.87
C ASP A 476 -0.75 -10.10 -26.36
N SER A 477 -0.56 -10.39 -25.06
CA SER A 477 -0.72 -11.75 -24.52
C SER A 477 -1.48 -11.83 -23.20
N VAL A 478 -1.58 -10.72 -22.48
CA VAL A 478 -2.29 -10.65 -21.19
C VAL A 478 -3.18 -9.43 -21.14
N ASP A 479 -4.29 -9.50 -20.42
CA ASP A 479 -5.13 -8.34 -20.16
C ASP A 479 -5.14 -7.96 -18.69
N VAL A 480 -5.33 -6.68 -18.41
CA VAL A 480 -5.51 -6.12 -17.07
C VAL A 480 -6.78 -5.28 -17.06
N TYR A 481 -7.62 -5.45 -16.04
CA TYR A 481 -8.85 -4.67 -15.91
C TYR A 481 -8.61 -3.42 -15.06
N ALA A 482 -8.76 -2.24 -15.67
CA ALA A 482 -8.80 -0.96 -14.97
C ALA A 482 -10.26 -0.65 -14.57
N TYR A 483 -10.50 -0.51 -13.28
CA TYR A 483 -11.79 -0.20 -12.70
C TYR A 483 -12.13 1.28 -12.85
N ASP A 484 -13.41 1.55 -13.07
CA ASP A 484 -13.98 2.87 -12.93
C ASP A 484 -13.94 3.29 -11.44
N PRO A 485 -13.28 4.41 -11.09
CA PRO A 485 -13.23 4.90 -9.72
C PRO A 485 -14.60 5.01 -9.04
N GLN A 486 -15.67 5.30 -9.79
CA GLN A 486 -17.02 5.44 -9.24
C GLN A 486 -17.62 4.10 -8.82
N ARG A 487 -17.29 2.99 -9.51
CA ARG A 487 -17.81 1.66 -9.18
C ARG A 487 -17.18 1.07 -7.92
N ILE A 488 -15.96 1.47 -7.61
CA ILE A 488 -15.19 1.04 -6.44
C ILE A 488 -14.82 2.23 -5.55
N ALA A 489 -15.76 3.16 -5.36
CA ALA A 489 -15.52 4.48 -4.76
C ALA A 489 -14.78 4.44 -3.42
N THR A 490 -15.14 3.51 -2.52
CA THR A 490 -14.52 3.34 -1.21
C THR A 490 -13.04 2.91 -1.33
N VAL A 491 -12.76 1.90 -2.17
CA VAL A 491 -11.39 1.40 -2.37
C VAL A 491 -10.53 2.41 -3.15
N ALA A 492 -11.10 3.03 -4.20
CA ALA A 492 -10.42 4.04 -5.00
C ALA A 492 -10.13 5.32 -4.19
N GLY A 493 -11.09 5.79 -3.42
CA GLY A 493 -10.97 6.97 -2.53
C GLY A 493 -9.91 6.77 -1.47
N ASN A 494 -9.89 5.60 -0.79
CA ASN A 494 -8.84 5.25 0.16
C ASN A 494 -7.44 5.27 -0.47
N ARG A 495 -7.29 4.72 -1.68
CA ARG A 495 -6.00 4.74 -2.40
C ARG A 495 -5.59 6.15 -2.79
N LEU A 496 -6.50 6.94 -3.35
CA LEU A 496 -6.24 8.33 -3.72
C LEU A 496 -5.81 9.17 -2.51
N LEU A 497 -6.57 9.13 -1.41
CA LEU A 497 -6.26 9.91 -0.21
C LEU A 497 -4.98 9.44 0.47
N SER A 498 -4.75 8.13 0.59
CA SER A 498 -3.51 7.63 1.19
C SER A 498 -2.28 8.04 0.37
N GLN A 499 -2.36 8.03 -0.97
CA GLN A 499 -1.28 8.54 -1.83
C GLN A 499 -1.12 10.06 -1.66
N TYR A 500 -2.22 10.82 -1.65
CA TYR A 500 -2.20 12.27 -1.47
C TYR A 500 -1.58 12.69 -0.14
N VAL A 501 -2.01 12.10 0.98
CA VAL A 501 -1.50 12.42 2.33
C VAL A 501 -0.02 12.05 2.46
N ARG A 502 0.42 10.93 1.86
CA ARG A 502 1.84 10.55 1.82
C ARG A 502 2.68 11.55 1.01
N ALA A 503 2.16 12.01 -0.13
CA ALA A 503 2.83 13.04 -0.92
C ALA A 503 2.91 14.36 -0.15
N GLN A 504 1.83 14.76 0.53
CA GLN A 504 1.76 16.01 1.29
C GLN A 504 2.68 16.01 2.51
N THR A 505 2.72 14.91 3.26
CA THR A 505 3.64 14.76 4.40
C THR A 505 5.11 14.85 3.97
N THR A 506 5.45 14.26 2.82
CA THR A 506 6.79 14.37 2.23
C THR A 506 7.11 15.81 1.80
N TYR A 507 6.15 16.50 1.18
CA TYR A 507 6.29 17.90 0.76
C TYR A 507 6.47 18.85 1.95
N LEU A 508 5.71 18.65 3.03
CA LEU A 508 5.78 19.49 4.23
C LEU A 508 6.99 19.20 5.12
N ALA A 509 7.50 17.95 5.16
CA ALA A 509 8.68 17.61 5.95
C ALA A 509 9.95 18.38 5.53
N GLY A 510 10.01 18.88 4.29
CA GLY A 510 11.09 19.75 3.79
C GLY A 510 10.87 21.24 4.02
N ARG A 511 9.74 21.64 4.62
CA ARG A 511 9.37 23.04 4.81
C ARG A 511 9.21 23.32 6.29
N GLU A 512 10.11 24.13 6.86
CA GLU A 512 9.82 24.77 8.14
C GLU A 512 8.55 25.58 7.95
N VAL A 513 7.46 25.12 8.58
CA VAL A 513 6.21 25.88 8.64
C VAL A 513 6.53 27.09 9.51
N ALA A 514 7.04 28.15 8.89
CA ALA A 514 7.18 29.44 9.53
C ALA A 514 5.79 29.78 10.08
N GLU A 515 5.66 29.81 11.42
CA GLU A 515 4.43 30.22 12.06
C GLU A 515 4.02 31.55 11.42
N ALA A 516 2.79 31.63 10.91
CA ALA A 516 2.28 32.86 10.36
C ALA A 516 2.24 33.87 11.52
N VAL A 517 3.26 34.73 11.60
CA VAL A 517 3.30 35.81 12.57
C VAL A 517 2.47 36.94 11.98
N THR A 518 1.36 37.28 12.64
CA THR A 518 0.60 38.48 12.32
C THR A 518 1.11 39.61 13.18
N ASP A 519 1.63 40.64 12.53
CA ASP A 519 2.01 41.89 13.15
C ASP A 519 0.75 42.70 13.46
N ASN A 520 0.37 42.77 14.73
CA ASN A 520 -0.75 43.59 15.19
C ASN A 520 -0.23 44.97 15.64
N SER A 521 -0.87 46.04 15.17
CA SER A 521 -0.57 47.42 15.55
C SER A 521 -1.77 48.08 16.23
N VAL A 522 -1.52 49.11 17.04
CA VAL A 522 -2.58 49.93 17.64
C VAL A 522 -3.39 50.60 16.52
N PRO A 523 -4.73 50.43 16.46
CA PRO A 523 -5.55 51.05 15.43
C PRO A 523 -5.40 52.57 15.37
N ASN A 524 -5.30 53.13 14.16
CA ASN A 524 -5.09 54.57 13.93
C ASN A 524 -6.12 55.48 14.64
N TRP A 525 -7.35 55.01 14.86
CA TRP A 525 -8.38 55.78 15.55
C TRP A 525 -8.08 56.00 17.04
N VAL A 526 -7.39 55.06 17.69
CA VAL A 526 -6.99 55.19 19.11
C VAL A 526 -6.00 56.34 19.27
N TRP A 527 -5.03 56.43 18.37
CA TRP A 527 -4.07 57.54 18.33
C TRP A 527 -4.75 58.89 18.08
N LEU A 528 -5.72 58.93 17.16
CA LEU A 528 -6.49 60.15 16.88
C LEU A 528 -7.27 60.62 18.11
N VAL A 529 -7.92 59.70 18.84
CA VAL A 529 -8.64 60.03 20.08
C VAL A 529 -7.69 60.56 21.16
N LEU A 530 -6.54 59.91 21.36
CA LEU A 530 -5.53 60.36 22.33
C LEU A 530 -4.93 61.73 21.97
N LEU A 531 -4.69 61.99 20.69
CA LEU A 531 -4.13 63.26 20.23
C LEU A 531 -5.16 64.39 20.38
N LEU A 532 -6.42 64.15 20.03
CA LEU A 532 -7.52 65.10 20.24
C LEU A 532 -7.76 65.38 21.73
N SER A 533 -7.66 64.38 22.61
CA SER A 533 -7.82 64.60 24.06
C SER A 533 -6.67 65.45 24.63
N CYS A 534 -5.44 65.23 24.17
CA CYS A 534 -4.29 66.05 24.56
C CYS A 534 -4.45 67.50 24.10
N LEU A 535 -4.87 67.72 22.85
CA LEU A 535 -5.07 69.07 22.29
C LEU A 535 -6.24 69.80 22.96
N THR A 536 -7.35 69.11 23.24
CA THR A 536 -8.49 69.70 23.96
C THR A 536 -8.12 70.06 25.40
N ALA A 537 -7.35 69.22 26.09
CA ALA A 537 -6.81 69.54 27.42
C ALA A 537 -5.88 70.76 27.41
N LEU A 538 -4.98 70.86 26.42
CA LEU A 538 -4.11 72.03 26.23
C LEU A 538 -4.89 73.31 25.92
N TRP A 539 -6.03 73.22 25.24
CA TRP A 539 -6.89 74.36 24.93
C TRP A 539 -7.79 74.78 26.10
N LEU A 540 -8.23 73.84 26.94
CA LEU A 540 -9.02 74.14 28.14
C LEU A 540 -8.17 74.73 29.28
N GLU A 541 -6.90 74.35 29.38
CA GLU A 541 -5.96 74.84 30.40
C GLU A 541 -5.95 76.38 30.59
N PRO A 542 -5.92 77.22 29.53
CA PRO A 542 -5.98 78.66 29.68
C PRO A 542 -7.35 79.20 30.12
N LYS A 543 -8.43 78.44 29.96
CA LYS A 543 -9.82 78.90 30.16
C LYS A 543 -10.41 78.55 31.54
N LEU A 544 -9.85 77.54 32.20
CA LEU A 544 -10.33 77.05 33.51
C LEU A 544 -9.60 77.70 34.71
N GLY A 545 -8.76 78.71 34.49
CA GLY A 545 -7.98 79.37 35.54
C GLY A 545 -7.49 80.77 35.18
#